data_AF-A0A3N6NSC5-F1
#
_entry.id   AF-A0A3N6NSC5-F1
#
_cell.length_a   1.000
_cell.length_b   1.000
_cell.length_c   1.000
_cell.angle_alpha   90.00
_cell.angle_beta   90.00
_cell.angle_gamma   90.00
#
_symmetry.space_group_name_H-M   'P 1'
#
loop_
_entity.id
_entity.type
_entity.pdbx_description
1 polymer ?
#
loop_
_entity_poly.entity_id
_entity_poly.type
_entity_poly.pdbx_seq_one_letter_code
_entity_poly.pdbx_strand_id
1 'polypeptide(L)'
;MATAPLITYIRVSTSGQGRSGLGIEAQRQNLAHFAASEGYEVAREFVEVETGKGSDALDRRPQLKAALAAARKLKCQVGVAKLDRLSRDVHFISGLMAHKVPFVVAELGPDVDPFVLHLFAALAEKERALISTRTRQALSAAKARGVSLGNPKLHAARKGAVEAVKAEADRYAANVLPIIREAQKAGASTLRQLADALNARGIPTARGGQWYAQSVANILQRA
;
A
#
# COMPACT_ATOMS: atom_id res chain seq x y z
N MET A 1 13.19 -4.45 39.53
CA MET A 1 12.46 -3.18 39.28
C MET A 1 11.25 -3.53 38.44
N ALA A 2 10.06 -3.03 38.78
CA ALA A 2 8.86 -3.32 37.99
C ALA A 2 8.93 -2.54 36.67
N THR A 3 8.96 -3.26 35.55
CA THR A 3 8.96 -2.68 34.20
C THR A 3 7.53 -2.38 33.78
N ALA A 4 7.30 -1.21 33.17
CA ALA A 4 6.00 -0.87 32.62
C ALA A 4 5.85 -1.48 31.21
N PRO A 5 4.72 -2.09 30.86
CA PRO A 5 4.53 -2.62 29.50
C PRO A 5 4.52 -1.49 28.47
N LEU A 6 5.06 -1.76 27.28
CA LEU A 6 5.08 -0.84 26.14
C LEU A 6 4.69 -1.59 24.87
N ILE A 7 3.76 -1.02 24.10
CA ILE A 7 3.46 -1.50 22.76
C ILE A 7 4.34 -0.73 21.78
N THR A 8 5.09 -1.41 20.92
CA THR A 8 5.91 -0.74 19.90
C THR A 8 5.21 -0.73 18.55
N TYR A 9 5.31 0.38 17.83
CA TYR A 9 4.80 0.53 16.48
C TYR A 9 5.90 0.98 15.52
N ILE A 10 6.13 0.18 14.49
CA ILE A 10 7.14 0.40 13.45
C ILE A 10 6.42 0.56 12.12
N ARG A 11 6.81 1.57 11.34
CA ARG A 11 6.26 1.81 10.00
C ARG A 11 7.37 1.82 8.96
N VAL A 12 7.15 1.12 7.85
CA VAL A 12 8.02 1.14 6.67
C VAL A 12 7.23 1.19 5.38
N SER A 13 7.77 1.87 4.37
CA SER A 13 7.24 1.80 3.01
C SER A 13 7.80 0.57 2.29
N THR A 14 7.01 -0.05 1.40
CA THR A 14 7.47 -1.19 0.59
C THR A 14 8.68 -0.85 -0.29
N SER A 15 8.79 0.40 -0.74
CA SER A 15 9.98 0.91 -1.45
C SER A 15 11.20 1.10 -0.54
N GLY A 16 11.01 1.21 0.78
CA GLY A 16 12.07 1.34 1.78
C GLY A 16 12.65 0.00 2.23
N GLN A 17 11.85 -1.09 2.19
CA GLN A 17 12.36 -2.43 2.49
C GLN A 17 13.44 -2.88 1.49
N GLY A 18 13.26 -2.59 0.20
CA GLY A 18 14.14 -3.06 -0.87
C GLY A 18 15.53 -2.41 -0.94
N ARG A 19 15.83 -1.37 -0.14
CA ARG A 19 17.14 -0.71 -0.17
C ARG A 19 18.11 -1.12 0.93
N SER A 20 17.65 -1.74 2.03
CA SER A 20 18.61 -2.16 3.07
C SER A 20 18.10 -3.02 4.23
N GLY A 21 16.80 -3.20 4.50
CA GLY A 21 16.34 -3.88 5.74
C GLY A 21 16.61 -3.11 7.06
N LEU A 22 17.62 -2.22 7.05
CA LEU A 22 18.09 -1.35 8.13
C LEU A 22 17.00 -0.43 8.72
N GLY A 23 15.96 -0.12 7.96
CA GLY A 23 14.91 0.80 8.43
C GLY A 23 14.02 0.22 9.54
N ILE A 24 13.76 -1.09 9.54
CA ILE A 24 13.00 -1.75 10.62
C ILE A 24 13.92 -2.00 11.81
N GLU A 25 15.10 -2.55 11.55
CA GLU A 25 16.05 -2.92 12.60
C GLU A 25 16.53 -1.70 13.39
N ALA A 26 16.84 -0.58 12.73
CA ALA A 26 17.20 0.65 13.42
C ALA A 26 16.04 1.20 14.28
N GLN A 27 14.79 1.13 13.79
CA GLN A 27 13.64 1.53 14.60
C GLN A 27 13.44 0.61 15.81
N ARG A 28 13.58 -0.70 15.62
CA ARG A 28 13.48 -1.69 16.68
C ARG A 28 14.58 -1.49 17.73
N GLN A 29 15.82 -1.26 17.29
CA GLN A 29 16.94 -1.02 18.17
C GLN A 29 16.76 0.27 18.98
N ASN A 30 16.32 1.36 18.34
CA ASN A 30 16.03 2.62 19.04
C ASN A 30 14.93 2.43 20.09
N LEU A 31 13.84 1.73 19.73
CA LEU A 31 12.74 1.45 20.66
C LEU A 31 13.15 0.52 21.80
N ALA A 32 13.98 -0.48 21.53
CA ALA A 32 14.50 -1.39 22.54
C ALA A 32 15.46 -0.68 23.50
N HIS A 33 16.34 0.19 22.98
CA HIS A 33 17.23 1.00 23.79
C HIS A 33 16.46 1.97 24.68
N PHE A 34 15.46 2.67 24.11
CA PHE A 34 14.56 3.54 24.86
C PHE A 34 13.78 2.78 25.93
N ALA A 35 13.24 1.61 25.60
CA ALA A 35 12.53 0.80 26.58
C ALA A 35 13.45 0.39 27.74
N ALA A 36 14.69 -0.01 27.45
CA ALA A 36 15.66 -0.37 28.47
C ALA A 36 16.09 0.83 29.34
N SER A 37 16.27 2.02 28.76
CA SER A 37 16.69 3.23 29.50
C SER A 37 15.60 3.75 30.43
N GLU A 38 14.34 3.72 29.98
CA GLU A 38 13.20 4.28 30.72
C GLU A 38 12.44 3.24 31.56
N GLY A 39 12.92 2.00 31.63
CA GLY A 39 12.31 0.95 32.44
C GLY A 39 10.99 0.40 31.87
N TYR A 40 10.84 0.40 30.54
CA TYR A 40 9.74 -0.28 29.85
C TYR A 40 10.11 -1.70 29.40
N GLU A 41 9.09 -2.55 29.29
CA GLU A 41 9.19 -3.87 28.67
C GLU A 41 8.31 -3.92 27.42
N VAL A 42 8.88 -4.31 26.28
CA VAL A 42 8.15 -4.40 25.02
C VAL A 42 7.20 -5.59 25.07
N ALA A 43 5.91 -5.33 25.33
CA ALA A 43 4.89 -6.37 25.46
C ALA A 43 4.41 -6.89 24.09
N ARG A 44 4.40 -6.02 23.07
CA ARG A 44 4.04 -6.42 21.69
C ARG A 44 4.57 -5.42 20.69
N GLU A 45 5.03 -5.94 19.55
CA GLU A 45 5.45 -5.16 18.39
C GLU A 45 4.40 -5.24 17.29
N PHE A 46 4.12 -4.09 16.65
CA PHE A 46 3.26 -3.97 15.47
C PHE A 46 4.05 -3.34 14.33
N VAL A 47 4.08 -4.01 13.18
CA VAL A 47 4.83 -3.55 12.00
C VAL A 47 3.85 -3.26 10.88
N GLU A 48 3.77 -2.00 10.48
CA GLU A 48 2.97 -1.54 9.35
C GLU A 48 3.82 -1.45 8.08
N VAL A 49 3.38 -2.15 7.04
CA VAL A 49 4.03 -2.16 5.72
C VAL A 49 3.14 -1.44 4.72
N GLU A 50 3.51 -0.21 4.38
CA GLU A 50 2.70 0.67 3.53
C GLU A 50 3.15 0.61 2.06
N THR A 51 2.24 0.21 1.16
CA THR A 51 2.46 0.23 -0.29
C THR A 51 2.11 1.60 -0.88
N GLY A 52 3.08 2.50 -0.96
CA GLY A 52 2.96 3.77 -1.71
C GLY A 52 2.61 5.00 -0.88
N LYS A 53 2.45 6.16 -1.57
CA LYS A 53 2.11 7.44 -0.95
C LYS A 53 0.60 7.49 -0.63
N GLY A 54 0.22 7.00 0.54
CA GLY A 54 -1.14 7.14 1.09
C GLY A 54 -1.20 8.20 2.20
N SER A 55 -2.31 8.92 2.29
CA SER A 55 -2.63 9.84 3.39
C SER A 55 -2.74 9.10 4.73
N ASP A 56 -2.47 9.82 5.82
CA ASP A 56 -2.42 9.36 7.21
C ASP A 56 -3.78 8.90 7.80
N ALA A 57 -4.61 8.17 7.04
CA ALA A 57 -5.90 7.68 7.51
C ALA A 57 -5.75 6.37 8.33
N LEU A 58 -6.32 6.33 9.54
CA LEU A 58 -6.38 5.14 10.40
C LEU A 58 -6.96 3.91 9.70
N ASP A 59 -7.90 4.10 8.76
CA ASP A 59 -8.53 3.01 8.00
C ASP A 59 -7.54 2.27 7.08
N ARG A 60 -6.46 2.94 6.68
CA ARG A 60 -5.37 2.35 5.89
C ARG A 60 -4.23 1.83 6.76
N ARG A 61 -4.37 1.89 8.09
CA ARG A 61 -3.35 1.51 9.08
C ARG A 61 -3.89 0.49 10.08
N PRO A 62 -4.18 -0.74 9.63
CA PRO A 62 -4.73 -1.78 10.49
C PRO A 62 -3.81 -2.10 11.67
N GLN A 63 -2.48 -2.03 11.49
CA GLN A 63 -1.52 -2.34 12.56
C GLN A 63 -1.48 -1.23 13.60
N LEU A 64 -1.60 0.03 13.19
CA LEU A 64 -1.71 1.15 14.14
C LEU A 64 -3.00 1.05 14.97
N LYS A 65 -4.13 0.75 14.32
CA LYS A 65 -5.41 0.53 15.03
C LYS A 65 -5.31 -0.61 16.03
N ALA A 66 -4.66 -1.71 15.65
CA ALA A 66 -4.44 -2.86 16.51
C ALA A 66 -3.48 -2.54 17.67
N ALA A 67 -2.43 -1.75 17.43
CA ALA A 67 -1.50 -1.27 18.45
C ALA A 67 -2.21 -0.39 19.50
N LEU A 68 -3.01 0.58 19.05
CA LEU A 68 -3.81 1.44 19.92
C LEU A 68 -4.82 0.63 20.75
N ALA A 69 -5.47 -0.36 20.14
CA ALA A 69 -6.40 -1.23 20.85
C ALA A 69 -5.70 -2.11 21.90
N ALA A 70 -4.51 -2.65 21.58
CA ALA A 70 -3.72 -3.43 22.52
C ALA A 70 -3.22 -2.58 23.69
N ALA A 71 -2.73 -1.36 23.41
CA ALA A 71 -2.28 -0.42 24.42
C ALA A 71 -3.40 -0.03 25.39
N ARG A 72 -4.62 0.22 24.89
CA ARG A 72 -5.80 0.46 25.73
C ARG A 72 -6.14 -0.72 26.63
N LYS A 73 -6.05 -1.96 26.13
CA LYS A 73 -6.33 -3.17 26.92
C LYS A 73 -5.30 -3.39 28.03
N LEU A 74 -4.03 -3.14 27.72
CA LEU A 74 -2.91 -3.27 28.67
C LEU A 74 -2.71 -2.04 29.54
N LYS A 75 -3.52 -0.98 29.35
CA LYS A 75 -3.40 0.33 30.01
C LYS A 75 -1.98 0.88 29.93
N CYS A 76 -1.37 0.77 28.75
CA CYS A 76 0.02 1.12 28.53
C CYS A 76 0.19 2.08 27.34
N GLN A 77 1.42 2.55 27.13
CA GLN A 77 1.72 3.50 26.06
C GLN A 77 2.04 2.80 24.72
N VAL A 78 1.92 3.54 23.62
CA VAL A 78 2.44 3.14 22.32
C VAL A 78 3.75 3.89 22.04
N GLY A 79 4.87 3.15 21.95
CA GLY A 79 6.18 3.65 21.59
C GLY A 79 6.40 3.69 20.08
N VAL A 80 6.85 4.83 19.58
CA VAL A 80 7.29 5.01 18.19
C VAL A 80 8.71 5.55 18.14
N ALA A 81 9.49 5.12 17.16
CA ALA A 81 10.90 5.54 17.07
C ALA A 81 11.04 7.06 16.82
N LYS A 82 10.20 7.60 15.92
CA LYS A 82 10.17 9.02 15.53
C LYS A 82 8.74 9.48 15.28
N LEU A 83 8.48 10.78 15.41
CA LEU A 83 7.13 11.32 15.17
C LEU A 83 6.64 11.06 13.75
N ASP A 84 7.53 11.17 12.76
CA ASP A 84 7.20 10.97 11.34
C ASP A 84 6.83 9.50 11.00
N ARG A 85 7.07 8.55 11.92
CA ARG A 85 6.63 7.15 11.80
C ARG A 85 5.19 6.95 12.24
N LEU A 86 4.71 7.75 13.19
CA LEU A 86 3.31 7.75 13.62
C LEU A 86 2.41 8.43 12.58
N SER A 87 2.73 9.67 12.20
CA SER A 87 2.03 10.43 11.16
C SER A 87 2.82 11.69 10.80
N ARG A 88 2.58 12.25 9.63
CA ARG A 88 3.08 13.58 9.24
C ARG A 88 1.97 14.63 9.17
N ASP A 89 0.76 14.26 9.60
CA ASP A 89 -0.42 15.10 9.65
C ASP A 89 -0.64 15.59 11.09
N VAL A 90 -0.66 16.91 11.27
CA VAL A 90 -0.93 17.58 12.54
C VAL A 90 -2.30 17.18 13.09
N HIS A 91 -3.31 17.08 12.23
CA HIS A 91 -4.66 16.73 12.63
C HIS A 91 -4.72 15.32 13.23
N PHE A 92 -3.98 14.39 12.65
CA PHE A 92 -3.89 13.02 13.15
C PHE A 92 -3.24 12.95 14.54
N ILE A 93 -2.12 13.64 14.73
CA ILE A 93 -1.40 13.65 16.02
C ILE A 93 -2.26 14.33 17.09
N SER A 94 -2.89 15.46 16.76
CA SER A 94 -3.82 16.15 17.66
C SER A 94 -5.02 15.28 18.03
N GLY A 95 -5.56 14.52 17.08
CA GLY A 95 -6.64 13.55 17.33
C GLY A 95 -6.26 12.45 18.31
N LEU A 96 -5.05 11.88 18.21
CA LEU A 96 -4.56 10.87 19.16
C LEU A 96 -4.46 11.43 20.59
N MET A 97 -4.06 12.68 20.72
CA MET A 97 -3.97 13.37 22.01
C MET A 97 -5.36 13.68 22.59
N ALA A 98 -6.30 14.12 21.75
CA ALA A 98 -7.69 14.35 22.15
C ALA A 98 -8.35 13.06 22.68
N HIS A 99 -7.98 11.91 22.13
CA HIS A 99 -8.44 10.59 22.59
C HIS A 99 -7.69 10.04 23.82
N LYS A 100 -6.82 10.84 24.45
CA LYS A 100 -6.00 10.48 25.62
C LYS A 100 -5.27 9.13 25.45
N VAL A 101 -4.83 8.81 24.24
CA VAL A 101 -4.00 7.62 24.04
C VAL A 101 -2.58 8.04 24.42
N PRO A 102 -1.98 7.48 25.48
CA PRO A 102 -0.60 7.79 25.82
C PRO A 102 0.31 7.16 24.76
N PHE A 103 1.08 7.99 24.06
CA PHE A 103 2.12 7.54 23.15
C PHE A 103 3.43 8.22 23.53
N VAL A 104 4.53 7.54 23.25
CA VAL A 104 5.88 8.00 23.55
C VAL A 104 6.72 7.95 22.28
N VAL A 105 7.54 8.97 22.08
CA VAL A 105 8.44 9.08 20.93
C VAL A 105 9.86 8.92 21.45
N ALA A 106 10.53 7.85 21.05
CA ALA A 106 11.85 7.51 21.56
C ALA A 106 12.89 8.64 21.37
N GLU A 107 12.80 9.41 20.28
CA GLU A 107 13.68 10.57 20.04
C GLU A 107 13.43 11.78 20.94
N LEU A 108 12.22 11.91 21.49
CA LEU A 108 11.83 13.07 22.30
C LEU A 108 11.85 12.76 23.81
N GLY A 109 11.95 11.48 24.18
CA GLY A 109 11.96 11.03 25.57
C GLY A 109 10.58 10.66 26.11
N PRO A 110 10.51 10.16 27.35
CA PRO A 110 9.25 10.05 28.08
C PRO A 110 8.72 11.46 28.41
N ASP A 111 7.40 11.59 28.58
CA ASP A 111 6.77 12.81 29.11
C ASP A 111 6.88 14.10 28.27
N VAL A 112 6.90 13.96 26.95
CA VAL A 112 6.87 15.10 26.04
C VAL A 112 5.55 15.87 26.17
N ASP A 113 5.65 17.17 26.39
CA ASP A 113 4.49 18.05 26.48
C ASP A 113 3.65 17.98 25.18
N PRO A 114 2.32 17.81 25.28
CA PRO A 114 1.36 18.01 24.19
C PRO A 114 1.67 19.17 23.22
N PHE A 115 2.06 20.34 23.74
CA PHE A 115 2.41 21.50 22.93
C PHE A 115 3.62 21.24 22.03
N VAL A 116 4.66 20.59 22.56
CA VAL A 116 5.88 20.26 21.82
C VAL A 116 5.56 19.29 20.69
N LEU A 117 4.71 18.29 20.93
CA LEU A 117 4.26 17.35 19.90
C LEU A 117 3.55 18.06 18.75
N HIS A 118 2.68 19.03 19.04
CA HIS A 118 2.01 19.84 18.01
C HIS A 118 3.01 20.68 17.20
N LEU A 119 4.01 21.28 17.86
CA LEU A 119 5.04 22.06 17.19
C LEU A 119 5.87 21.20 16.23
N PHE A 120 6.31 20.02 16.67
CA PHE A 120 7.03 19.07 15.82
C PHE A 120 6.17 18.58 14.65
N ALA A 121 4.88 18.31 14.89
CA ALA A 121 3.96 17.93 13.83
C ALA A 121 3.83 19.04 12.76
N ALA A 122 3.64 20.29 13.19
CA ALA A 122 3.51 21.43 12.29
C ALA A 122 4.80 21.69 11.50
N LEU A 123 5.96 21.52 12.14
CA LEU A 123 7.25 21.63 11.49
C LEU A 123 7.43 20.54 10.41
N ALA A 124 7.07 19.29 10.72
CA ALA A 124 7.15 18.18 9.78
C ALA A 124 6.22 18.37 8.56
N GLU A 125 5.02 18.92 8.78
CA GLU A 125 4.09 19.28 7.70
C GLU A 125 4.69 20.36 6.78
N LYS A 126 5.22 21.43 7.37
CA LYS A 126 5.88 22.51 6.62
C LYS A 126 7.09 22.00 5.82
N GLU A 127 7.92 21.16 6.41
CA GLU A 127 9.07 20.57 5.72
C GLU A 127 8.63 19.73 4.52
N ARG A 128 7.58 18.92 4.66
CA ARG A 128 7.01 18.13 3.56
C ARG A 128 6.51 19.03 2.42
N ALA A 129 5.81 20.12 2.76
CA ALA A 129 5.35 21.09 1.77
C ALA A 129 6.54 21.72 1.03
N LEU A 130 7.59 22.10 1.75
CA LEU A 130 8.81 22.67 1.16
C LEU A 130 9.52 21.68 0.23
N ILE A 131 9.69 20.42 0.63
CA ILE A 131 10.29 19.36 -0.22
C ILE A 131 9.48 19.18 -1.50
N SER A 132 8.16 19.13 -1.38
CA SER A 132 7.24 19.05 -2.53
C SER A 132 7.42 20.22 -3.48
N THR A 133 7.43 21.45 -2.95
CA THR A 133 7.63 22.68 -3.73
C THR A 133 9.00 22.70 -4.42
N ARG A 134 10.08 22.39 -3.70
CA ARG A 134 11.44 22.31 -4.26
C ARG A 134 11.55 21.27 -5.36
N THR A 135 10.95 20.10 -5.18
CA THR A 135 10.93 19.04 -6.19
C THR A 135 10.19 19.52 -7.44
N ARG A 136 9.02 20.16 -7.29
CA ARG A 136 8.25 20.69 -8.41
C ARG A 136 9.01 21.78 -9.16
N GLN A 137 9.69 22.68 -8.45
CA GLN A 137 10.54 23.72 -9.03
C GLN A 137 11.72 23.10 -9.79
N ALA A 138 12.42 22.13 -9.20
CA ALA A 138 13.54 21.43 -9.85
C ALA A 138 13.10 20.68 -11.12
N LEU A 139 11.95 20.00 -11.07
CA LEU A 139 11.37 19.33 -12.24
C LEU A 139 10.94 20.33 -13.32
N SER A 140 10.34 21.46 -12.94
CA SER A 140 9.99 22.54 -13.88
C SER A 140 11.23 23.09 -14.58
N ALA A 141 12.29 23.38 -13.84
CA ALA A 141 13.56 23.84 -14.39
C ALA A 141 14.21 22.79 -15.30
N ALA A 142 14.19 21.50 -14.92
CA ALA A 142 14.68 20.42 -15.76
C ALA A 142 13.89 20.32 -17.08
N LYS A 143 12.55 20.43 -17.03
CA LYS A 143 11.70 20.45 -18.21
C LYS A 143 12.00 21.65 -19.11
N ALA A 144 12.21 22.84 -18.53
CA ALA A 144 12.59 24.04 -19.28
C ALA A 144 13.96 23.89 -19.97
N ARG A 145 14.89 23.13 -19.37
CA ARG A 145 16.17 22.73 -19.99
C ARG A 145 16.04 21.60 -21.01
N GLY A 146 14.83 21.15 -21.35
CA GLY A 146 14.60 20.09 -22.33
C GLY A 146 14.82 18.66 -21.81
N VAL A 147 14.98 18.47 -20.49
CA VAL A 147 15.09 17.12 -19.91
C VAL A 147 13.73 16.42 -20.02
N SER A 148 13.70 15.27 -20.70
CA SER A 148 12.51 14.41 -20.76
C SER A 148 12.29 13.74 -19.41
N LEU A 149 11.21 14.13 -18.73
CA LEU A 149 10.81 13.56 -17.44
C LEU A 149 9.90 12.35 -17.66
N GLY A 150 10.03 11.31 -16.83
CA GLY A 150 9.25 10.07 -16.94
C GLY A 150 10.07 8.90 -17.49
N ASN A 151 9.40 7.83 -17.93
CA ASN A 151 10.09 6.68 -18.50
C ASN A 151 10.41 6.96 -19.99
N PRO A 152 11.69 7.12 -20.37
CA PRO A 152 12.08 7.45 -21.75
C PRO A 152 11.78 6.32 -22.75
N LYS A 153 11.50 5.10 -22.28
CA LYS A 153 11.18 3.92 -23.11
C LYS A 153 9.68 3.58 -23.12
N LEU A 154 8.80 4.51 -22.74
CA LEU A 154 7.34 4.28 -22.70
C LEU A 154 6.77 3.66 -23.99
N HIS A 155 7.25 4.08 -25.16
CA HIS A 155 6.82 3.52 -26.44
C HIS A 155 7.21 2.04 -26.62
N ALA A 156 8.45 1.68 -26.25
CA ALA A 156 8.90 0.28 -26.30
C ALA A 156 8.17 -0.58 -25.26
N ALA A 157 7.96 -0.05 -24.04
CA ALA A 157 7.21 -0.73 -22.99
C ALA A 157 5.74 -0.97 -23.37
N ARG A 158 5.10 -0.01 -24.06
CA ARG A 158 3.73 -0.17 -24.59
C ARG A 158 3.65 -1.26 -25.66
N LYS A 159 4.62 -1.35 -26.57
CA LYS A 159 4.66 -2.43 -27.57
C LYS A 159 4.76 -3.81 -26.90
N GLY A 160 5.68 -3.98 -25.95
CA GLY A 160 5.81 -5.23 -25.21
C GLY A 160 4.53 -5.63 -24.43
N ALA A 161 3.84 -4.65 -23.83
CA ALA A 161 2.57 -4.90 -23.15
C ALA A 161 1.45 -5.33 -24.11
N VAL A 162 1.35 -4.72 -25.29
CA VAL A 162 0.35 -5.10 -26.31
C VAL A 162 0.61 -6.53 -26.81
N GLU A 163 1.87 -6.88 -27.09
CA GLU A 163 2.21 -8.24 -27.53
C GLU A 163 1.93 -9.28 -26.44
N ALA A 164 2.23 -8.98 -25.17
CA ALA A 164 1.89 -9.86 -24.05
C ALA A 164 0.38 -10.08 -23.89
N VAL A 165 -0.43 -9.01 -24.03
CA VAL A 165 -1.89 -9.10 -23.96
C VAL A 165 -2.47 -9.89 -25.13
N LYS A 166 -1.91 -9.73 -26.34
CA LYS A 166 -2.32 -10.53 -27.51
C LYS A 166 -2.01 -12.00 -27.28
N ALA A 167 -0.79 -12.34 -26.89
CA ALA A 167 -0.37 -13.72 -26.64
C ALA A 167 -1.23 -14.40 -25.56
N GLU A 168 -1.59 -13.69 -24.49
CA GLU A 168 -2.50 -14.22 -23.46
C GLU A 168 -3.92 -14.47 -24.00
N ALA A 169 -4.45 -13.53 -24.80
CA ALA A 169 -5.75 -13.68 -25.40
C ALA A 169 -5.80 -14.83 -26.44
N ASP A 170 -4.70 -15.06 -27.17
CA ASP A 170 -4.58 -16.17 -28.12
C ASP A 170 -4.47 -17.52 -27.40
N ARG A 171 -3.69 -17.61 -26.30
CA ARG A 171 -3.67 -18.79 -25.42
C ARG A 171 -5.04 -19.12 -24.87
N TYR A 172 -5.75 -18.11 -24.37
CA TYR A 172 -7.09 -18.28 -23.84
C TYR A 172 -8.06 -18.74 -24.94
N ALA A 173 -7.99 -18.18 -26.14
CA ALA A 173 -8.81 -18.60 -27.28
C ALA A 173 -8.56 -20.07 -27.64
N ALA A 174 -7.29 -20.51 -27.70
CA ALA A 174 -6.92 -21.89 -27.96
C ALA A 174 -7.52 -22.87 -26.93
N ASN A 175 -7.61 -22.46 -25.65
CA ASN A 175 -8.20 -23.28 -24.59
C ASN A 175 -9.73 -23.38 -24.69
N VAL A 176 -10.41 -22.32 -25.15
CA VAL A 176 -11.89 -22.28 -25.21
C VAL A 176 -12.44 -22.82 -26.54
N LEU A 177 -11.65 -22.76 -27.62
CA LEU A 177 -12.02 -23.25 -28.95
C LEU A 177 -12.57 -24.70 -28.97
N PRO A 178 -11.94 -25.68 -28.29
CA PRO A 178 -12.48 -27.05 -28.20
C PRO A 178 -13.89 -27.09 -27.61
N ILE A 179 -14.14 -26.28 -26.58
CA ILE A 179 -15.43 -26.22 -25.87
C ILE A 179 -16.52 -25.62 -26.77
N ILE A 180 -16.16 -24.59 -27.56
CA ILE A 180 -17.05 -24.01 -28.57
C ILE A 180 -17.39 -25.07 -29.63
N ARG A 181 -16.40 -25.84 -30.11
CA ARG A 181 -16.63 -26.92 -31.08
C ARG A 181 -17.52 -28.04 -30.53
N GLU A 182 -17.38 -28.39 -29.25
CA GLU A 182 -18.29 -29.32 -28.59
C GLU A 182 -19.72 -28.78 -28.50
N ALA A 183 -19.89 -27.49 -28.18
CA ALA A 183 -21.20 -26.86 -28.16
C ALA A 183 -21.85 -26.84 -29.56
N GLN A 184 -21.05 -26.63 -30.62
CA GLN A 184 -21.52 -26.75 -32.01
C GLN A 184 -21.99 -28.16 -32.33
N LYS A 185 -21.21 -29.19 -31.96
CA LYS A 185 -21.60 -30.60 -32.14
C LYS A 185 -22.86 -30.97 -31.35
N ALA A 186 -23.09 -30.33 -30.21
CA ALA A 186 -24.29 -30.49 -29.39
C ALA A 186 -25.52 -29.72 -29.91
N GLY A 187 -25.41 -29.03 -31.06
CA GLY A 187 -26.55 -28.39 -31.73
C GLY A 187 -26.64 -26.87 -31.59
N ALA A 188 -25.67 -26.20 -30.95
CA ALA A 188 -25.61 -24.74 -30.93
C ALA A 188 -25.11 -24.20 -32.29
N SER A 189 -26.02 -23.68 -33.10
CA SER A 189 -25.75 -23.22 -34.48
C SER A 189 -25.55 -21.71 -34.60
N THR A 190 -25.94 -20.92 -33.60
CA THR A 190 -25.77 -19.46 -33.57
C THR A 190 -24.76 -19.01 -32.52
N LEU A 191 -24.11 -17.87 -32.76
CA LEU A 191 -23.19 -17.25 -31.80
C LEU A 191 -23.83 -16.98 -30.44
N ARG A 192 -25.15 -16.71 -30.42
CA ARG A 192 -25.92 -16.52 -29.19
C ARG A 192 -26.09 -17.84 -28.43
N GLN A 193 -26.48 -18.91 -29.11
CA GLN A 193 -26.57 -20.24 -28.50
C GLN A 193 -25.22 -20.74 -27.98
N LEU A 194 -24.12 -20.42 -28.69
CA LEU A 194 -22.77 -20.74 -28.22
C LEU A 194 -22.41 -19.95 -26.95
N ALA A 195 -22.76 -18.67 -26.89
CA ALA A 195 -22.56 -17.86 -25.69
C ALA A 195 -23.39 -18.39 -24.51
N ASP A 196 -24.65 -18.74 -24.75
CA ASP A 196 -25.53 -19.32 -23.73
C ASP A 196 -25.00 -20.67 -23.23
N ALA A 197 -24.48 -21.52 -24.11
CA ALA A 197 -23.86 -22.80 -23.75
C ALA A 197 -22.59 -22.62 -22.90
N LEU A 198 -21.75 -21.63 -23.21
CA LEU A 198 -20.54 -21.32 -22.42
C LEU A 198 -20.91 -20.75 -21.04
N ASN A 199 -21.92 -19.88 -20.98
CA ASN A 199 -22.43 -19.34 -19.72
C ASN A 199 -23.08 -20.43 -18.85
N ALA A 200 -23.86 -21.33 -19.44
CA ALA A 200 -24.49 -22.45 -18.75
C ALA A 200 -23.46 -23.43 -18.17
N ARG A 201 -22.29 -23.57 -18.84
CA ARG A 201 -21.15 -24.35 -18.36
C ARG A 201 -20.28 -23.61 -17.33
N GLY A 202 -20.64 -22.38 -16.95
CA GLY A 202 -19.93 -21.59 -15.95
C GLY A 202 -18.53 -21.15 -16.38
N ILE A 203 -18.25 -21.10 -17.69
CA ILE A 203 -16.94 -20.71 -18.22
C ILE A 203 -16.90 -19.19 -18.30
N PRO A 204 -16.08 -18.48 -17.50
CA PRO A 204 -15.95 -17.04 -17.60
C PRO A 204 -15.10 -16.67 -18.82
N THR A 205 -15.37 -15.52 -19.45
CA THR A 205 -14.50 -14.93 -20.49
C THR A 205 -13.10 -14.60 -19.93
N ALA A 206 -12.13 -14.29 -20.80
CA ALA A 206 -10.76 -13.93 -20.41
C ALA A 206 -10.65 -12.79 -19.36
N ARG A 207 -11.69 -11.97 -19.20
CA ARG A 207 -11.77 -10.88 -18.21
C ARG A 207 -12.71 -11.18 -17.04
N GLY A 208 -13.18 -12.41 -16.90
CA GLY A 208 -14.07 -12.83 -15.81
C GLY A 208 -15.56 -12.52 -16.03
N GLY A 209 -15.96 -12.01 -17.21
CA GLY A 209 -17.35 -11.66 -17.53
C GLY A 209 -18.11 -12.79 -18.23
N GLN A 210 -19.42 -12.57 -18.45
CA GLN A 210 -20.29 -13.47 -19.22
C GLN A 210 -20.00 -13.42 -20.72
N TRP A 211 -20.35 -14.50 -21.42
CA TRP A 211 -20.28 -14.60 -22.87
C TRP A 211 -21.45 -13.90 -23.53
N TYR A 212 -21.13 -13.19 -24.61
CA TYR A 212 -22.09 -12.63 -25.56
C TYR A 212 -21.70 -13.09 -26.96
N ALA A 213 -22.62 -13.00 -27.92
CA ALA A 213 -22.36 -13.39 -29.31
C ALA A 213 -21.07 -12.77 -29.88
N GLN A 214 -20.79 -11.49 -29.57
CA GLN A 214 -19.57 -10.81 -30.00
C GLN A 214 -18.29 -11.42 -29.39
N SER A 215 -18.33 -11.83 -28.13
CA SER A 215 -17.19 -12.48 -27.47
C SER A 215 -16.86 -13.83 -28.11
N VAL A 216 -17.89 -14.59 -28.51
CA VAL A 216 -17.73 -15.84 -29.26
C VAL A 216 -17.14 -15.57 -30.65
N ALA A 217 -17.64 -14.57 -31.37
CA ALA A 217 -17.11 -14.18 -32.67
C ALA A 217 -15.62 -13.79 -32.59
N ASN A 218 -15.24 -13.03 -31.57
CA ASN A 218 -13.85 -12.62 -31.36
C ASN A 218 -12.90 -13.80 -31.09
N ILE A 219 -13.39 -14.88 -30.48
CA ILE A 219 -12.59 -16.09 -30.26
C ILE A 219 -12.48 -16.90 -31.54
N LEU A 220 -13.56 -17.01 -32.32
CA LEU A 220 -13.54 -17.70 -33.61
C LEU A 220 -12.68 -16.98 -34.65
N GLN A 221 -12.60 -15.64 -34.61
CA GLN A 221 -11.71 -14.86 -35.48
C GLN A 221 -10.22 -14.98 -35.13
N ARG A 222 -9.90 -15.49 -33.95
CA ARG A 222 -8.52 -15.74 -33.49
C ARG A 222 -8.04 -17.17 -33.78
N ALA A 223 -8.93 -18.02 -34.27
CA ALA A 223 -8.69 -19.44 -34.54
C ALA A 223 -8.01 -19.70 -35.89
#